data_AF-A0A800E8E9-F1
#
_entry.id   AF-A0A800E8E9-F1
#
_cell.length_a   1.000
_cell.length_b   1.000
_cell.length_c   1.000
_cell.angle_alpha   90.00
_cell.angle_beta   90.00
_cell.angle_gamma   90.00
#
_symmetry.space_group_name_H-M   'P 1'
#
loop_
_entity.id
_entity.type
_entity.pdbx_description
1 polymer ?
#
loop_
_entity_poly.entity_id
_entity_poly.type
_entity_poly.pdbx_seq_one_letter_code
_entity_poly.pdbx_strand_id
1 'polypeptide(L)'
;MKENFIIQLARRIKPIGFTGLSLYDVAIFFWKGLMEGAITTRASSLAFNFFLAFFPSIIVFFTLIPYIPIDGLQETLMELLAVVLPPSTNEITFQTLEDIISNPRGGLLSVGFILALYFSTNGINSLIEAFNSSYHIREIRPLIQQRILSLGLTLLLSIMLIIAIGLIIFGTVVVNYLVS
;
A
#
# COMPACT_ATOMS: atom_id res chain seq x y z
N MET A 1 26.30 18.53 -34.43
CA MET A 1 25.18 18.24 -33.52
C MET A 1 25.69 18.47 -32.09
N LYS A 2 25.33 19.58 -31.45
CA LYS A 2 25.96 20.02 -30.17
C LYS A 2 25.57 19.04 -29.06
N GLU A 3 26.55 18.35 -28.45
CA GLU A 3 26.32 17.67 -27.17
C GLU A 3 25.86 18.71 -26.14
N ASN A 4 24.68 18.47 -25.54
CA ASN A 4 24.07 19.37 -24.57
C ASN A 4 25.05 19.73 -23.44
N PHE A 5 25.13 21.02 -23.08
CA PHE A 5 26.00 21.56 -22.02
C PHE A 5 25.96 20.73 -20.72
N ILE A 6 24.77 20.22 -20.38
CA ILE A 6 24.51 19.37 -19.22
C ILE A 6 25.31 18.06 -19.26
N ILE A 7 25.43 17.42 -20.43
CA ILE A 7 26.17 16.16 -20.60
C ILE A 7 27.67 16.39 -20.41
N GLN A 8 28.19 17.51 -20.90
CA GLN A 8 29.60 17.87 -20.74
C GLN A 8 29.95 18.19 -19.27
N LEU A 9 29.04 18.87 -18.56
CA LEU A 9 29.19 19.13 -17.12
C LEU A 9 29.16 17.82 -16.32
N ALA A 10 28.22 16.91 -16.62
CA ALA A 10 28.10 15.62 -15.95
C ALA A 10 29.30 14.68 -16.18
N ARG A 11 29.97 14.76 -17.34
CA ARG A 11 31.21 14.02 -17.61
C ARG A 11 32.43 14.58 -16.87
N ARG A 12 32.45 15.88 -16.55
CA ARG A 12 33.55 16.54 -15.82
C ARG A 12 33.48 16.34 -14.30
N ILE A 13 32.27 16.23 -13.75
CA ILE A 13 32.10 16.07 -12.31
C ILE A 13 32.36 14.61 -11.93
N LYS A 14 33.45 14.40 -11.21
CA LYS A 14 33.85 13.12 -10.61
C LYS A 14 33.82 13.25 -9.08
N PRO A 15 32.71 12.90 -8.43
CA PRO A 15 32.61 12.96 -6.97
C PRO A 15 33.64 12.06 -6.32
N ILE A 16 34.21 12.51 -5.19
CA ILE A 16 35.06 11.69 -4.35
C ILE A 16 34.24 10.49 -3.85
N GLY A 17 34.63 9.27 -4.23
CA GLY A 17 33.93 8.03 -3.90
C GLY A 17 33.48 7.18 -5.09
N PHE A 18 33.43 7.75 -6.30
CA PHE A 18 32.93 7.04 -7.51
C PHE A 18 34.01 6.24 -8.26
N THR A 19 35.11 5.86 -7.59
CA THR A 19 36.23 5.06 -8.18
C THR A 19 36.70 5.54 -9.57
N GLY A 20 36.61 6.85 -9.85
CA GLY A 20 37.03 7.45 -11.13
C GLY A 20 35.94 7.58 -12.20
N LEU A 21 34.73 7.08 -11.94
CA LEU A 21 33.53 7.23 -12.79
C LEU A 21 32.97 8.65 -12.71
N SER A 22 32.49 9.16 -13.84
CA SER A 22 31.76 10.44 -13.90
C SER A 22 30.30 10.26 -13.48
N LEU A 23 29.62 11.35 -13.11
CA LEU A 23 28.17 11.33 -12.85
C LEU A 23 27.38 10.80 -14.06
N TYR A 24 27.87 11.08 -15.27
CA TYR A 24 27.29 10.55 -16.51
C TYR A 24 27.36 9.02 -16.57
N ASP A 25 28.52 8.43 -16.23
CA ASP A 25 28.71 6.98 -16.25
C ASP A 25 27.78 6.31 -15.24
N VAL A 26 27.72 6.85 -14.01
CA VAL A 26 26.83 6.32 -12.96
C VAL A 26 25.36 6.42 -13.36
N ALA A 27 24.94 7.55 -13.95
CA ALA A 27 23.56 7.72 -14.41
C ALA A 27 23.19 6.72 -15.52
N ILE A 28 24.10 6.47 -16.48
CA ILE A 28 23.88 5.50 -17.54
C ILE A 28 23.88 4.07 -17.01
N PHE A 29 24.84 3.70 -16.15
CA PHE A 29 24.89 2.38 -15.54
C PHE A 29 23.64 2.11 -14.70
N PHE A 30 23.18 3.11 -13.95
CA PHE A 30 21.93 3.02 -13.19
C PHE A 30 20.73 2.85 -14.11
N TRP A 31 20.57 3.69 -15.15
CA TRP A 31 19.45 3.60 -16.08
C TRP A 31 19.43 2.26 -16.83
N LYS A 32 20.60 1.81 -17.31
CA LYS A 32 20.77 0.52 -17.96
C LYS A 32 20.44 -0.64 -17.01
N GLY A 33 20.91 -0.56 -15.77
CA GLY A 33 20.59 -1.55 -14.73
C GLY A 33 19.10 -1.60 -14.37
N LEU A 34 18.40 -0.45 -14.35
CA LEU A 34 16.95 -0.40 -14.17
C LEU A 34 16.21 -1.09 -15.33
N MET A 35 16.61 -0.79 -16.57
CA MET A 35 16.00 -1.39 -17.77
C MET A 35 16.26 -2.91 -17.86
N GLU A 36 17.49 -3.34 -17.58
CA GLU A 36 17.86 -4.76 -17.61
C GLU A 36 17.31 -5.54 -16.41
N GLY A 37 17.09 -4.87 -15.27
CA GLY A 37 16.64 -5.47 -14.01
C GLY A 37 15.16 -5.85 -13.94
N ALA A 38 14.43 -5.84 -15.06
CA ALA A 38 12.99 -6.12 -15.16
C ALA A 38 12.15 -5.33 -14.13
N ILE A 39 12.56 -4.10 -13.80
CA ILE A 39 11.94 -3.30 -12.73
C ILE A 39 10.46 -3.05 -13.01
N THR A 40 10.10 -2.82 -14.27
CA THR A 40 8.72 -2.61 -14.71
C THR A 40 7.86 -3.83 -14.39
N THR A 41 8.34 -5.03 -14.69
CA THR A 41 7.60 -6.27 -14.40
C THR A 41 7.41 -6.48 -12.91
N ARG A 42 8.44 -6.22 -12.11
CA ARG A 42 8.36 -6.33 -10.64
C ARG A 42 7.40 -5.30 -10.05
N ALA A 43 7.47 -4.05 -10.51
CA ALA A 43 6.56 -2.98 -10.10
C ALA A 43 5.11 -3.29 -10.47
N SER A 44 4.86 -3.78 -11.68
CA SER A 44 3.52 -4.20 -12.12
C SER A 44 2.98 -5.36 -11.29
N SER A 45 3.80 -6.37 -10.99
CA SER A 45 3.41 -7.48 -10.12
C SER A 45 3.06 -7.00 -8.71
N LEU A 46 3.88 -6.11 -8.14
CA LEU A 46 3.62 -5.51 -6.83
C LEU A 46 2.31 -4.73 -6.82
N ALA A 47 2.10 -3.85 -7.80
CA ALA A 47 0.90 -3.03 -7.92
C ALA A 47 -0.36 -3.90 -8.09
N PHE A 48 -0.29 -4.95 -8.91
CA PHE A 48 -1.39 -5.88 -9.12
C PHE A 48 -1.76 -6.62 -7.82
N ASN A 49 -0.77 -7.14 -7.08
CA ASN A 49 -1.04 -7.84 -5.82
C ASN A 49 -1.67 -6.94 -4.76
N PHE A 50 -1.18 -5.69 -4.62
CA PHE A 50 -1.82 -4.72 -3.73
C PHE A 50 -3.22 -4.34 -4.20
N PHE A 51 -3.42 -4.11 -5.51
CA PHE A 51 -4.74 -3.82 -6.09
C PHE A 51 -5.75 -4.92 -5.78
N LEU A 52 -5.37 -6.20 -5.90
CA LEU A 52 -6.22 -7.30 -5.52
C LEU A 52 -6.56 -7.32 -4.02
N ALA A 53 -5.62 -6.91 -3.16
CA ALA A 53 -5.84 -6.82 -1.72
C ALA A 53 -6.83 -5.70 -1.33
N PHE A 54 -6.97 -4.65 -2.14
CA PHE A 54 -7.89 -3.54 -1.85
C PHE A 54 -9.34 -4.01 -1.73
N PHE A 55 -9.83 -4.85 -2.65
CA PHE A 55 -11.25 -5.22 -2.66
C PHE A 55 -11.69 -5.93 -1.38
N PRO A 56 -11.04 -7.03 -0.92
CA PRO A 56 -11.41 -7.66 0.33
C PRO A 56 -11.18 -6.76 1.55
N SER A 57 -10.13 -5.94 1.54
CA SER A 57 -9.87 -5.00 2.64
C SER A 57 -10.97 -3.97 2.80
N ILE A 58 -11.48 -3.40 1.71
CA ILE A 58 -12.62 -2.46 1.75
C ILE A 58 -13.86 -3.13 2.35
N ILE A 59 -14.14 -4.37 1.94
CA ILE A 59 -15.26 -5.15 2.48
C ILE A 59 -15.10 -5.33 3.99
N VAL A 60 -13.90 -5.70 4.46
CA VAL A 60 -13.59 -5.82 5.90
C VAL A 60 -13.82 -4.49 6.61
N PHE A 61 -13.33 -3.37 6.05
CA PHE A 61 -13.52 -2.07 6.67
C PHE A 61 -14.99 -1.70 6.83
N PHE A 62 -15.81 -1.85 5.78
CA PHE A 62 -17.24 -1.52 5.85
C PHE A 62 -18.02 -2.47 6.76
N THR A 63 -17.74 -3.76 6.69
CA THR A 63 -18.41 -4.75 7.55
C THR A 63 -17.97 -4.70 9.01
N LEU A 64 -16.86 -4.02 9.32
CA LEU A 64 -16.42 -3.76 10.69
C LEU A 64 -17.18 -2.60 11.34
N ILE A 65 -17.67 -1.63 10.57
CA ILE A 65 -18.36 -0.43 11.08
C ILE A 65 -19.54 -0.75 12.02
N PRO A 66 -20.47 -1.67 11.70
CA PRO A 66 -21.59 -1.98 12.60
C PRO A 66 -21.16 -2.51 13.98
N TYR A 67 -19.92 -3.01 14.11
CA TYR A 67 -19.38 -3.55 15.36
C TYR A 67 -18.69 -2.48 16.22
N ILE A 68 -18.48 -1.27 15.71
CA ILE A 68 -17.80 -0.18 16.41
C ILE A 68 -18.86 0.73 17.05
N PRO A 69 -18.94 0.79 18.39
CA PRO A 69 -19.93 1.61 19.09
C PRO A 69 -19.48 3.07 19.17
N ILE A 70 -19.42 3.76 18.03
CA ILE A 70 -19.12 5.20 17.94
C ILE A 70 -20.33 5.90 17.32
N ASP A 71 -20.94 6.79 18.09
CA ASP A 71 -22.09 7.58 17.64
C ASP A 71 -21.71 8.47 16.43
N GLY A 72 -22.54 8.48 15.40
CA GLY A 72 -22.33 9.30 14.20
C GLY A 72 -21.33 8.74 13.17
N LEU A 73 -20.69 7.60 13.44
CA LEU A 73 -19.69 7.01 12.53
C LEU A 73 -20.32 6.57 11.20
N GLN A 74 -21.52 5.98 11.24
CA GLN A 74 -22.23 5.48 10.06
C GLN A 74 -22.65 6.65 9.17
N GLU A 75 -23.22 7.70 9.77
CA GLU A 75 -23.65 8.93 9.09
C GLU A 75 -22.46 9.63 8.44
N THR A 76 -21.36 9.81 9.19
CA THR A 76 -20.13 10.43 8.66
C THR A 76 -19.59 9.65 7.46
N LEU A 77 -19.62 8.32 7.52
CA LEU A 77 -19.18 7.48 6.41
C LEU A 77 -20.11 7.60 5.19
N MET A 78 -21.42 7.64 5.39
CA MET A 78 -22.39 7.84 4.31
C MET A 78 -22.24 9.20 3.63
N GLU A 79 -21.99 10.27 4.40
CA GLU A 79 -21.70 11.60 3.86
C GLU A 79 -20.43 11.58 3.00
N LEU A 80 -19.36 10.92 3.49
CA LEU A 80 -18.13 10.73 2.71
C LEU A 80 -18.38 9.95 1.42
N LEU A 81 -19.16 8.87 1.49
CA LEU A 81 -19.51 8.07 0.31
C LEU A 81 -20.31 8.89 -0.70
N ALA A 82 -21.24 9.74 -0.25
CA ALA A 82 -22.01 10.61 -1.13
C ALA A 82 -21.14 11.65 -1.87
N VAL A 83 -20.02 12.08 -1.28
CA VAL A 83 -19.05 12.99 -1.91
C VAL A 83 -18.15 12.27 -2.93
N VAL A 84 -17.76 11.03 -2.63
CA VAL A 84 -16.83 10.25 -3.47
C VAL A 84 -17.55 9.59 -4.65
N LEU A 85 -18.79 9.15 -4.45
CA LEU A 85 -19.57 8.46 -5.46
C LEU A 85 -20.16 9.47 -6.47
N PRO A 86 -20.09 9.19 -7.78
CA PRO A 86 -20.72 10.04 -8.78
C PRO A 86 -22.24 10.17 -8.53
N PRO A 87 -22.85 11.31 -8.92
CA PRO A 87 -24.31 11.48 -8.83
C PRO A 87 -25.11 10.44 -9.62
N SER A 88 -24.47 9.81 -10.62
CA SER A 88 -25.06 8.74 -11.43
C SER A 88 -25.01 7.36 -10.76
N THR A 89 -24.52 7.26 -9.53
CA THR A 89 -24.51 6.01 -8.77
C THR A 89 -25.95 5.57 -8.54
N ASN A 90 -26.24 4.32 -8.88
CA ASN A 90 -27.57 3.76 -8.74
C ASN A 90 -27.98 3.73 -7.26
N GLU A 91 -29.23 4.08 -6.97
CA GLU A 91 -29.84 4.01 -5.64
C GLU A 91 -29.66 2.62 -5.00
N ILE A 92 -29.69 1.55 -5.80
CA ILE A 92 -29.44 0.17 -5.33
C ILE A 92 -28.04 0.04 -4.70
N THR A 93 -27.02 0.66 -5.29
CA THR A 93 -25.65 0.63 -4.76
C THR A 93 -25.57 1.36 -3.43
N PHE A 94 -26.23 2.51 -3.32
CA PHE A 94 -26.27 3.28 -2.08
C PHE A 94 -26.97 2.51 -0.95
N GLN A 95 -28.15 1.94 -1.22
CA GLN A 95 -28.89 1.10 -0.28
C GLN A 95 -28.07 -0.13 0.17
N THR A 96 -27.30 -0.73 -0.75
CA THR A 96 -26.43 -1.87 -0.41
C THR A 96 -25.30 -1.44 0.53
N LEU A 97 -24.70 -0.27 0.30
CA LEU A 97 -23.64 0.26 1.16
C LEU A 97 -24.18 0.58 2.56
N GLU A 98 -25.32 1.29 2.63
CA GLU A 98 -26.03 1.58 3.88
C GLU A 98 -26.32 0.30 4.67
N ASP A 99 -26.88 -0.71 4.02
CA ASP A 99 -27.17 -2.01 4.64
C ASP A 99 -25.91 -2.74 5.13
N ILE A 100 -24.77 -2.62 4.45
CA ILE A 100 -23.51 -3.23 4.89
C ILE A 100 -22.93 -2.52 6.13
N ILE A 101 -23.05 -1.20 6.23
CA ILE A 101 -22.45 -0.42 7.32
C ILE A 101 -23.36 -0.30 8.56
N SER A 102 -24.67 -0.50 8.39
CA SER A 102 -25.65 -0.39 9.47
C SER A 102 -25.98 -1.75 10.10
N ASN A 103 -25.85 -2.86 9.35
CA ASN A 103 -26.19 -4.19 9.83
C ASN A 103 -24.95 -5.09 10.01
N PRO A 104 -24.76 -5.74 11.17
CA PRO A 104 -23.65 -6.68 11.40
C PRO A 104 -23.69 -7.89 10.45
N ARG A 105 -22.62 -8.07 9.65
CA ARG A 105 -22.48 -9.18 8.68
C ARG A 105 -21.26 -10.04 8.97
N GLY A 106 -21.33 -10.86 10.02
CA GLY A 106 -20.20 -11.65 10.50
C GLY A 106 -19.60 -12.62 9.46
N GLY A 107 -20.45 -13.22 8.60
CA GLY A 107 -19.99 -14.08 7.52
C GLY A 107 -19.16 -13.34 6.47
N LEU A 108 -19.63 -12.15 6.07
CA LEU A 108 -18.93 -11.30 5.09
C LEU A 108 -17.63 -10.75 5.67
N LEU A 109 -17.65 -10.31 6.93
CA LEU A 109 -16.45 -9.86 7.66
C LEU A 109 -15.39 -10.97 7.74
N SER A 110 -15.78 -12.18 8.12
CA SER A 110 -14.85 -13.30 8.31
C SER A 110 -14.21 -13.75 6.99
N VAL A 111 -15.02 -13.94 5.94
CA VAL A 111 -14.52 -14.31 4.61
C VAL A 111 -13.66 -13.19 4.02
N GLY A 112 -14.14 -11.94 4.13
CA GLY A 112 -13.39 -10.76 3.71
C GLY A 112 -12.04 -10.67 4.41
N PHE A 113 -11.99 -10.93 5.72
CA PHE A 113 -10.77 -10.87 6.51
C PHE A 113 -9.74 -11.92 6.06
N ILE A 114 -10.16 -13.16 5.86
CA ILE A 114 -9.27 -14.22 5.36
C ILE A 114 -8.72 -13.87 3.99
N LEU A 115 -9.56 -13.38 3.08
CA LEU A 115 -9.15 -12.96 1.74
C LEU A 115 -8.21 -11.75 1.80
N ALA A 116 -8.55 -10.73 2.59
CA ALA A 116 -7.74 -9.52 2.78
C ALA A 116 -6.35 -9.89 3.31
N LEU A 117 -6.28 -10.75 4.32
CA LEU A 117 -5.02 -11.23 4.88
C LEU A 117 -4.21 -12.02 3.84
N TYR A 118 -4.86 -12.90 3.07
CA TYR A 118 -4.21 -13.69 2.04
C TYR A 118 -3.61 -12.82 0.92
N PHE A 119 -4.40 -11.90 0.35
CA PHE A 119 -3.94 -11.03 -0.73
C PHE A 119 -2.94 -9.98 -0.24
N SER A 120 -3.11 -9.42 0.95
CA SER A 120 -2.13 -8.50 1.54
C SER A 120 -0.78 -9.20 1.78
N THR A 121 -0.83 -10.44 2.28
CA THR A 121 0.39 -11.27 2.44
C THR A 121 1.06 -11.52 1.09
N ASN A 122 0.30 -11.74 0.01
CA ASN A 122 0.86 -11.85 -1.34
C ASN A 122 1.53 -10.55 -1.79
N GLY A 123 0.91 -9.38 -1.54
CA GLY A 123 1.50 -8.07 -1.84
C GLY A 123 2.84 -7.85 -1.16
N ILE A 124 2.91 -8.13 0.15
CA ILE A 124 4.16 -8.05 0.92
C ILE A 124 5.19 -9.09 0.43
N ASN A 125 4.74 -10.29 0.08
CA ASN A 125 5.63 -11.31 -0.48
C ASN A 125 6.26 -10.86 -1.81
N SER A 126 5.47 -10.28 -2.72
CA SER A 126 5.98 -9.73 -3.98
C SER A 126 6.92 -8.53 -3.76
N LEU A 127 6.71 -7.74 -2.71
CA LEU A 127 7.63 -6.67 -2.32
C LEU A 127 8.99 -7.24 -1.92
N ILE A 128 8.99 -8.26 -1.06
CA ILE A 128 10.21 -8.96 -0.62
C ILE A 128 10.94 -9.55 -1.84
N GLU A 129 10.23 -10.21 -2.74
CA GLU A 129 10.81 -10.78 -3.98
C GLU A 129 11.41 -9.71 -4.88
N ALA A 130 10.73 -8.56 -5.03
CA ALA A 130 11.21 -7.46 -5.85
C ALA A 130 12.54 -6.90 -5.35
N PHE A 131 12.68 -6.75 -4.02
CA PHE A 131 13.90 -6.29 -3.37
C PHE A 131 15.01 -7.35 -3.40
N ASN A 132 14.71 -8.59 -3.04
CA ASN A 132 15.68 -9.68 -3.03
C ASN A 132 16.25 -9.97 -4.41
N SER A 133 15.44 -9.82 -5.46
CA SER A 133 15.87 -10.01 -6.84
C SER A 133 16.78 -8.88 -7.37
N SER A 134 16.97 -7.79 -6.61
CA SER A 134 17.91 -6.71 -6.96
C SER A 134 19.31 -6.91 -6.38
N TYR A 135 19.45 -7.74 -5.35
CA TYR A 135 20.75 -8.05 -4.75
C TYR A 135 21.40 -9.19 -5.54
N HIS A 136 22.68 -9.09 -5.87
CA HIS A 136 23.44 -10.10 -6.63
C HIS A 136 23.64 -11.44 -5.87
N ILE A 137 22.85 -11.70 -4.83
CA ILE A 137 22.89 -12.88 -3.97
C ILE A 137 21.54 -13.58 -4.12
N ARG A 138 21.52 -14.76 -4.74
CA ARG A 138 20.34 -15.63 -4.73
C ARG A 138 20.21 -16.25 -3.34
N GLU A 139 19.60 -15.53 -2.40
CA GLU A 139 19.13 -16.17 -1.16
C GLU A 139 17.98 -17.12 -1.51
N ILE A 140 18.26 -18.43 -1.53
CA ILE A 140 17.24 -19.46 -1.68
C ILE A 140 16.59 -19.66 -0.31
N ARG A 141 15.65 -18.78 0.06
CA ARG A 141 14.83 -19.01 1.25
C ARG A 141 13.76 -20.06 0.93
N PRO A 142 13.51 -21.03 1.81
CA PRO A 142 12.41 -21.97 1.62
C PRO A 142 11.08 -21.21 1.65
N LEU A 143 10.17 -21.58 0.74
CA LEU A 143 8.88 -20.90 0.51
C LEU A 143 8.08 -20.65 1.80
N ILE A 144 8.15 -21.59 2.75
CA ILE A 144 7.46 -21.50 4.04
C ILE A 144 8.02 -20.35 4.90
N GLN A 145 9.34 -20.22 4.99
CA GLN A 145 9.95 -19.14 5.78
C GLN A 145 9.63 -17.77 5.18
N GLN A 146 9.62 -17.65 3.86
CA GLN A 146 9.24 -16.43 3.16
C GLN A 146 7.74 -16.09 3.38
N ARG A 147 6.88 -17.12 3.40
CA ARG A 147 5.45 -16.94 3.68
C ARG A 147 5.18 -16.49 5.11
N ILE A 148 5.89 -17.07 6.08
CA ILE A 148 5.79 -16.67 7.49
C ILE A 148 6.28 -15.24 7.69
N LEU A 149 7.40 -14.87 7.05
CA LEU A 149 7.93 -13.51 7.10
C LEU A 149 6.94 -12.50 6.49
N SER A 150 6.40 -12.77 5.31
CA SER A 150 5.43 -11.88 4.65
C SER A 150 4.14 -11.75 5.46
N LEU A 151 3.64 -12.83 6.05
CA LEU A 151 2.48 -12.78 6.93
C LEU A 151 2.76 -11.98 8.21
N GLY A 152 3.93 -12.19 8.83
CA GLY A 152 4.35 -11.44 10.01
C GLY A 152 4.48 -9.94 9.75
N LEU A 153 5.09 -9.55 8.62
CA LEU A 153 5.17 -8.16 8.18
C LEU A 153 3.79 -7.57 7.86
N THR A 154 2.91 -8.35 7.23
CA THR A 154 1.53 -7.92 6.96
C THR A 154 0.77 -7.63 8.25
N LEU A 155 0.84 -8.51 9.23
CA LEU A 155 0.21 -8.30 10.54
C LEU A 155 0.83 -7.12 11.30
N LEU A 156 2.15 -6.99 11.28
CA LEU A 156 2.85 -5.85 11.89
C LEU A 156 2.37 -4.52 11.31
N LEU A 157 2.35 -4.40 9.97
CA LEU A 157 1.90 -3.20 9.28
C LEU A 157 0.42 -2.90 9.57
N SER A 158 -0.44 -3.92 9.58
CA SER A 158 -1.85 -3.77 9.94
C SER A 158 -2.04 -3.28 11.37
N ILE A 159 -1.28 -3.82 12.34
CA ILE A 159 -1.33 -3.36 13.73
C ILE A 159 -0.84 -1.90 13.84
N MET A 160 0.26 -1.55 13.16
CA MET A 160 0.74 -0.17 13.13
C MET A 160 -0.30 0.79 12.54
N LEU A 161 -1.00 0.36 11.48
CA LEU A 161 -2.08 1.14 10.88
C LEU A 161 -3.25 1.35 11.86
N ILE A 162 -3.68 0.30 12.56
CA ILE A 162 -4.74 0.39 13.58
C ILE A 162 -4.33 1.36 14.70
N ILE A 163 -3.09 1.26 15.19
CA ILE A 163 -2.55 2.18 16.21
C ILE A 163 -2.55 3.62 15.68
N ALA A 164 -2.11 3.84 14.44
CA ALA A 164 -2.08 5.16 13.84
C ALA A 164 -3.48 5.77 13.71
N ILE A 165 -4.47 5.00 13.26
CA ILE A 165 -5.88 5.43 13.19
C ILE A 165 -6.41 5.76 14.59
N GLY A 166 -6.13 4.90 15.58
CA GLY A 166 -6.50 5.15 16.97
C GLY A 166 -5.91 6.46 17.49
N LEU A 167 -4.62 6.70 17.27
CA LEU A 167 -3.96 7.95 17.67
C LEU A 167 -4.58 9.19 17.01
N ILE A 168 -4.99 9.11 15.74
CA ILE A 168 -5.67 10.22 15.04
C ILE A 168 -7.02 10.52 15.71
N ILE A 169 -7.81 9.49 16.00
CA ILE A 169 -9.12 9.63 16.65
C ILE A 169 -8.95 10.23 18.05
N PHE A 170 -8.10 9.62 18.89
CA PHE A 170 -7.84 10.10 20.25
C PHE A 170 -7.23 11.51 20.26
N GLY A 171 -6.34 11.82 19.33
CA GLY A 171 -5.74 13.15 19.21
C GLY A 171 -6.79 14.23 18.96
N THR A 172 -7.77 13.94 18.10
CA THR A 172 -8.89 14.86 17.82
C THR A 172 -9.75 15.09 19.06
N VAL A 173 -10.05 14.03 19.83
CA VAL A 173 -10.81 14.13 21.08
C VAL A 173 -10.07 14.99 22.12
N VAL A 174 -8.76 14.77 22.31
CA VAL A 174 -7.95 15.51 23.28
C VAL A 174 -7.85 16.99 22.90
N VAL A 175 -7.64 17.30 21.62
CA VAL A 175 -7.59 18.69 21.15
C VAL A 175 -8.93 19.39 21.41
N ASN A 176 -10.05 18.74 21.10
CA ASN A 176 -11.38 19.30 21.33
C ASN A 176 -11.63 19.57 22.84
N TYR A 177 -11.18 18.67 23.72
CA TYR A 177 -11.30 18.85 25.17
C TYR A 177 -10.43 19.98 25.73
N LEU A 178 -9.25 20.23 25.15
CA LEU A 178 -8.36 21.31 25.61
C LEU A 178 -8.76 22.70 25.10
N VAL A 179 -9.48 22.75 23.97
CA VAL A 179 -9.94 24.01 23.35
C VAL A 179 -11.32 24.42 23.88
N SER A 180 -12.10 23.49 24.44
CA SER A 180 -13.35 23.76 25.17
C SER A 180 -13.11 24.25 26.60
#